data_AF-A0A0S7XGZ2-F1
#
_entry.id   AF-A0A0S7XGZ2-F1
#
_cell.length_a   1.000
_cell.length_b   1.000
_cell.length_c   1.000
_cell.angle_alpha   90.00
_cell.angle_beta   90.00
_cell.angle_gamma   90.00
#
_symmetry.space_group_name_H-M   'P 1'
#
loop_
_entity.id
_entity.type
_entity.pdbx_description
1 polymer ?
#
loop_
_entity_poly.entity_id
_entity_poly.type
_entity_poly.pdbx_seq_one_letter_code
_entity_poly.pdbx_strand_id
1 'polypeptide(L)'
;MGNVNKKDLKHFEQRLMEERNKLLEQLAHLEKDVFSQTPKDSSGDLSAYTFHMADLGTDAMEREKAFLFASSEGRLLYHINEALRRLYRNEYGNCESCGEPISKERLEVVPHARLCIKCKEKEERAAQGK
;
A
#
# COMPACT_ATOMS: atom_id res chain seq x y z
N MET A 1 13.32 -0.18 26.88
CA MET A 1 12.97 0.86 25.89
C MET A 1 13.54 0.39 24.56
N GLY A 2 12.68 0.21 23.55
CA GLY A 2 13.03 -0.44 22.27
C GLY A 2 14.15 0.29 21.51
N ASN A 3 14.75 -0.41 20.54
CA ASN A 3 16.01 -0.10 19.86
C ASN A 3 15.98 1.16 18.94
N VAL A 4 15.04 2.09 19.16
CA VAL A 4 14.75 3.24 18.31
C VAL A 4 14.83 4.51 19.16
N ASN A 5 15.79 5.38 18.87
CA ASN A 5 15.99 6.64 19.59
C ASN A 5 15.22 7.80 18.93
N LYS A 6 15.14 8.97 19.56
CA LYS A 6 14.44 10.16 19.04
C LYS A 6 14.89 10.58 17.64
N LYS A 7 16.18 10.41 17.30
CA LYS A 7 16.70 10.67 15.95
C LYS A 7 16.15 9.67 14.93
N ASP A 8 16.08 8.40 15.31
CA ASP A 8 15.54 7.34 14.46
C ASP A 8 14.04 7.53 14.23
N LEU A 9 13.29 7.95 15.26
CA LEU A 9 11.85 8.26 15.11
C LEU A 9 11.61 9.34 14.05
N LYS A 10 12.38 10.44 14.06
CA LYS A 10 12.28 11.48 13.02
C LYS A 10 12.63 10.94 11.63
N HIS A 11 13.66 10.10 11.53
CA HIS A 11 14.05 9.47 10.28
C HIS A 11 12.91 8.60 9.72
N PHE A 12 12.35 7.72 10.54
CA PHE A 12 11.25 6.83 10.12
C PHE A 12 9.96 7.60 9.85
N GLU A 13 9.66 8.65 10.61
CA GLU A 13 8.51 9.54 10.33
C GLU A 13 8.61 10.15 8.94
N GLN A 14 9.77 10.72 8.60
CA GLN A 14 9.99 11.30 7.26
C GLN A 14 9.84 10.26 6.16
N ARG A 15 10.44 9.08 6.32
CA ARG A 15 10.32 7.99 5.33
C ARG A 15 8.88 7.53 5.16
N LEU A 16 8.14 7.30 6.25
CA LEU A 16 6.74 6.88 6.20
C LEU A 16 5.85 7.95 5.55
N MET A 17 6.10 9.23 5.82
CA MET A 17 5.35 10.34 5.21
C MET A 17 5.64 10.45 3.71
N GLU A 18 6.90 10.27 3.30
CA GLU A 18 7.30 10.26 1.89
C GLU A 18 6.65 9.09 1.13
N GLU A 19 6.73 7.87 1.68
CA GLU A 19 6.05 6.69 1.12
C GLU A 19 4.54 6.92 1.02
N ARG A 20 3.90 7.43 2.07
CA ARG A 20 2.47 7.74 2.06
C ARG A 20 2.10 8.69 0.94
N ASN A 21 2.85 9.77 0.77
CA ASN A 21 2.55 10.78 -0.23
C ASN A 21 2.72 10.23 -1.66
N LYS A 22 3.76 9.43 -1.90
CA LYS A 22 3.96 8.73 -3.18
C LYS A 22 2.80 7.80 -3.52
N LEU A 23 2.31 7.02 -2.55
CA LEU A 23 1.18 6.12 -2.77
C LEU A 23 -0.11 6.88 -3.08
N LEU A 24 -0.37 7.99 -2.38
CA LEU A 24 -1.54 8.82 -2.64
C LEU A 24 -1.49 9.43 -4.05
N GLU A 25 -0.33 9.88 -4.49
CA GLU A 25 -0.12 10.39 -5.84
C GLU A 25 -0.36 9.29 -6.90
N GLN A 26 0.21 8.10 -6.70
CA GLN A 26 0.01 6.95 -7.59
C GLN A 26 -1.46 6.53 -7.70
N LEU A 27 -2.17 6.47 -6.57
CA LEU A 27 -3.61 6.17 -6.55
C LEU A 27 -4.43 7.24 -7.26
N ALA A 28 -4.10 8.53 -7.08
CA ALA A 28 -4.78 9.63 -7.76
C ALA A 28 -4.55 9.62 -9.28
N HIS A 29 -3.35 9.22 -9.74
CA HIS A 29 -3.08 9.03 -11.16
C HIS A 29 -3.85 7.85 -11.74
N LEU A 30 -3.83 6.72 -11.05
CA LEU A 30 -4.57 5.53 -11.46
C LEU A 30 -6.08 5.79 -11.56
N GLU A 31 -6.65 6.55 -10.60
CA GLU A 31 -8.05 6.95 -10.65
C GLU A 31 -8.34 7.75 -11.92
N LYS A 32 -7.49 8.72 -12.26
CA LYS A 32 -7.66 9.48 -13.51
C LYS A 32 -7.58 8.58 -14.73
N ASP A 33 -6.60 7.68 -14.82
CA ASP A 33 -6.39 6.85 -16.01
C ASP A 33 -7.53 5.83 -16.22
N VAL A 34 -8.04 5.24 -15.14
CA VAL A 34 -9.10 4.22 -15.20
C VAL A 34 -10.49 4.83 -15.34
N PHE A 35 -10.78 5.93 -14.62
CA PHE A 35 -12.12 6.53 -14.62
C PHE A 35 -12.33 7.57 -15.72
N SER A 36 -11.28 8.19 -16.28
CA SER A 36 -11.43 9.04 -17.46
C SER A 36 -11.83 8.25 -18.72
N GLN A 37 -11.65 6.93 -18.71
CA GLN A 37 -12.16 6.03 -19.75
C GLN A 37 -13.63 5.61 -19.54
N THR A 38 -14.29 6.04 -18.45
CA THR A 38 -15.76 5.89 -18.37
C THR A 38 -16.42 6.96 -19.22
N PRO A 39 -17.22 6.59 -20.24
CA PRO A 39 -17.84 7.55 -21.13
C PRO A 39 -18.99 8.24 -20.39
N LYS A 40 -18.66 9.33 -19.69
CA LYS A 40 -19.61 10.42 -19.51
C LYS A 40 -19.36 11.39 -20.66
N ASP A 41 -20.40 11.58 -21.45
CA ASP A 41 -20.55 12.64 -22.45
C ASP A 41 -19.79 12.46 -23.77
N SER A 42 -20.32 11.60 -24.64
CA SER A 42 -20.26 11.83 -26.09
C SER A 42 -21.56 11.36 -26.74
N SER A 43 -22.55 12.23 -26.63
CA SER A 43 -23.69 12.29 -27.51
C SER A 43 -23.20 12.51 -28.95
N GLY A 44 -23.23 11.47 -29.78
CA GLY A 44 -23.60 11.68 -31.19
C GLY A 44 -22.79 11.01 -32.29
N ASP A 45 -21.69 10.31 -32.04
CA ASP A 45 -21.03 9.57 -33.13
C ASP A 45 -20.35 8.27 -32.67
N LEU A 46 -21.15 7.22 -32.57
CA LEU A 46 -20.69 5.85 -32.31
C LEU A 46 -20.06 5.18 -33.55
N SER A 47 -19.98 5.87 -34.70
CA SER A 47 -19.50 5.27 -35.96
C SER A 47 -17.98 5.25 -36.11
N ALA A 48 -17.25 6.03 -35.31
CA ALA A 48 -15.79 6.11 -35.35
C ALA A 48 -15.07 5.04 -34.52
N TYR A 49 -15.80 4.22 -33.75
CA TYR A 49 -15.20 3.19 -32.90
C TYR A 49 -15.63 1.79 -33.37
N THR A 50 -14.76 1.15 -34.15
CA THR A 50 -14.83 -0.30 -34.36
C THR A 50 -14.40 -0.98 -33.06
N PHE A 51 -15.35 -1.22 -32.15
CA PHE A 51 -15.13 -2.09 -30.99
C PHE A 51 -14.84 -3.51 -31.47
N HIS A 52 -13.58 -3.87 -31.70
CA HIS A 52 -13.22 -5.26 -31.87
C HIS A 52 -13.39 -5.98 -30.53
N MET A 53 -13.91 -7.21 -30.52
CA MET A 53 -14.01 -8.01 -29.29
C MET A 53 -12.66 -8.17 -28.58
N ALA A 54 -11.55 -8.09 -29.33
CA ALA A 54 -10.19 -8.07 -28.81
C ALA A 54 -9.90 -6.83 -27.95
N ASP A 55 -10.38 -5.65 -28.35
CA ASP A 55 -10.18 -4.40 -27.62
C ASP A 55 -11.01 -4.40 -26.31
N LEU A 56 -12.26 -4.88 -26.37
CA LEU A 56 -13.11 -5.03 -25.18
C LEU A 56 -12.53 -6.01 -24.15
N GLY A 57 -11.91 -7.11 -24.60
CA GLY A 57 -11.21 -8.04 -23.73
C GLY A 57 -9.95 -7.44 -23.09
N THR A 58 -9.25 -6.58 -23.84
CA THR A 58 -8.04 -5.89 -23.37
C THR A 58 -8.39 -4.83 -22.32
N ASP A 59 -9.41 -4.00 -22.57
CA ASP A 59 -9.91 -2.99 -21.62
C ASP A 59 -10.36 -3.61 -20.29
N ALA A 60 -11.07 -4.75 -20.34
CA ALA A 60 -11.50 -5.45 -19.14
C ALA A 60 -10.32 -5.95 -18.30
N MET A 61 -9.31 -6.54 -18.95
CA MET A 61 -8.08 -7.01 -18.30
C MET A 61 -7.29 -5.86 -17.67
N GLU A 62 -7.17 -4.72 -18.37
CA GLU A 62 -6.48 -3.53 -17.86
C GLU A 62 -7.16 -2.96 -16.62
N ARG A 63 -8.50 -2.90 -16.61
CA ARG A 63 -9.28 -2.48 -15.45
C ARG A 63 -9.14 -3.42 -14.27
N GLU A 64 -9.15 -4.73 -14.50
CA GLU A 64 -8.92 -5.73 -13.45
C GLU A 64 -7.53 -5.57 -12.83
N LYS A 65 -6.50 -5.41 -13.66
CA LYS A 65 -5.13 -5.16 -13.21
C LYS A 65 -5.05 -3.88 -12.38
N ALA A 66 -5.68 -2.80 -12.85
CA ALA A 66 -5.73 -1.53 -12.13
C ALA A 66 -6.42 -1.68 -10.76
N PHE A 67 -7.53 -2.42 -10.70
CA PHE A 67 -8.22 -2.70 -9.44
C PHE A 67 -7.36 -3.48 -8.45
N LEU A 68 -6.68 -4.54 -8.90
CA LEU A 68 -5.78 -5.33 -8.06
C LEU A 68 -4.60 -4.48 -7.54
N PHE A 69 -4.04 -3.63 -8.39
CA PHE A 69 -2.98 -2.70 -8.02
C PHE A 69 -3.48 -1.69 -6.97
N ALA A 70 -4.60 -1.01 -7.21
CA ALA A 70 -5.22 -0.09 -6.26
C ALA A 70 -5.50 -0.74 -4.90
N SER A 71 -6.02 -1.97 -4.92
CA SER A 71 -6.30 -2.74 -3.71
C SER A 71 -5.03 -3.08 -2.93
N SER A 72 -3.93 -3.39 -3.62
CA SER A 72 -2.63 -3.62 -2.98
C SER A 72 -2.07 -2.34 -2.35
N GLU A 73 -2.08 -1.24 -3.09
CA GLU A 73 -1.57 0.05 -2.60
C GLU A 73 -2.41 0.60 -1.45
N GLY A 74 -3.73 0.41 -1.48
CA GLY A 74 -4.61 0.77 -0.37
C GLY A 74 -4.27 0.02 0.92
N ARG A 75 -3.91 -1.26 0.83
CA ARG A 75 -3.46 -2.04 2.01
C ARG A 75 -2.12 -1.54 2.53
N LEU A 76 -1.17 -1.21 1.65
CA LEU A 76 0.11 -0.64 2.06
C LEU A 76 -0.07 0.73 2.73
N LEU A 77 -0.90 1.60 2.14
CA LEU A 77 -1.27 2.89 2.70
C LEU A 77 -1.87 2.76 4.11
N TYR A 78 -2.75 1.78 4.32
CA TYR A 78 -3.28 1.45 5.64
C TYR A 78 -2.16 1.11 6.63
N HIS A 79 -1.23 0.24 6.25
CA HIS A 79 -0.11 -0.15 7.11
C HIS A 79 0.84 1.02 7.43
N ILE A 80 1.10 1.90 6.47
CA ILE A 80 1.89 3.13 6.70
C ILE A 80 1.18 4.06 7.69
N ASN A 81 -0.14 4.25 7.54
CA ASN A 81 -0.92 5.07 8.46
C ASN A 81 -0.98 4.48 9.87
N GLU A 82 -1.05 3.15 10.03
CA GLU A 82 -0.91 2.49 11.34
C GLU A 82 0.49 2.70 11.93
N ALA A 83 1.55 2.60 11.11
CA ALA A 83 2.92 2.85 11.56
C ALA A 83 3.10 4.28 12.06
N LEU A 84 2.59 5.29 11.33
CA LEU A 84 2.58 6.69 11.76
C LEU A 84 1.79 6.89 13.06
N ARG A 85 0.61 6.24 13.20
CA ARG A 85 -0.17 6.30 14.43
C ARG A 85 0.59 5.77 15.64
N ARG A 86 1.27 4.63 15.49
CA ARG A 86 2.14 4.07 16.54
C ARG A 86 3.32 4.97 16.85
N LEU A 87 3.88 5.64 15.84
CA LEU A 87 4.96 6.60 16.02
C LEU A 87 4.51 7.77 16.90
N TYR A 88 3.36 8.37 16.60
CA TYR A 88 2.81 9.46 17.41
C TYR A 88 2.38 9.03 18.83
N ARG A 89 2.11 7.74 19.04
CA ARG A 89 1.81 7.16 20.36
C ARG A 89 3.05 6.69 21.13
N ASN A 90 4.26 6.83 20.58
CA ASN A 90 5.50 6.29 21.13
C ASN A 90 5.52 4.75 21.26
N GLU A 91 4.74 4.05 20.43
CA GLU A 91 4.67 2.58 20.38
C GLU A 91 5.45 2.00 19.18
N TYR A 92 5.96 2.85 18.30
CA TYR A 92 6.71 2.45 17.12
C TYR A 92 8.00 1.71 17.45
N GLY A 93 8.30 0.68 16.66
CA GLY A 93 9.48 -0.16 16.84
C GLY A 93 9.30 -1.30 17.84
N ASN A 94 8.10 -1.52 18.38
CA ASN A 94 7.76 -2.70 19.18
C ASN A 94 6.81 -3.63 18.43
N CYS A 95 7.00 -4.94 18.59
CA CYS A 95 6.16 -5.96 17.98
C CYS A 95 4.77 -5.96 18.61
N GLU A 96 3.71 -5.87 17.81
CA GLU A 96 2.33 -5.90 18.30
C GLU A 96 1.92 -7.24 18.91
N SER A 97 2.59 -8.34 18.54
CA SER A 97 2.23 -9.68 19.02
C SER A 97 2.92 -10.05 20.33
N CYS A 98 4.22 -9.76 20.47
CA CYS A 98 5.01 -10.20 21.63
C CYS A 98 5.57 -9.04 22.47
N GLY A 99 5.41 -7.79 22.05
CA GLY A 99 5.96 -6.62 22.73
C GLY A 99 7.48 -6.46 22.60
N GLU A 100 8.20 -7.43 22.03
CA GLU A 100 9.66 -7.34 21.82
C GLU A 100 10.01 -6.24 20.80
N PRO A 101 11.18 -5.59 20.94
CA PRO A 101 11.63 -4.61 19.96
C PRO A 101 11.83 -5.23 18.58
N ILE A 102 11.38 -4.53 17.55
CA ILE A 102 11.65 -4.84 16.14
C ILE A 102 13.08 -4.37 15.84
N SER A 103 13.86 -5.19 15.13
CA SER A 103 15.22 -4.82 14.77
C SER A 103 15.24 -3.59 13.88
N LYS A 104 16.24 -2.73 14.07
CA LYS A 104 16.35 -1.50 13.28
C LYS A 104 16.54 -1.82 11.80
N GLU A 105 17.36 -2.82 11.49
CA GLU A 105 17.61 -3.29 10.12
C GLU A 105 16.30 -3.70 9.43
N ARG A 106 15.35 -4.27 10.16
CA ARG A 106 14.03 -4.60 9.63
C ARG A 106 13.19 -3.35 9.37
N LEU A 107 13.22 -2.36 10.24
CA LEU A 107 12.50 -1.09 10.04
C LEU A 107 13.13 -0.25 8.91
N GLU A 108 14.43 -0.38 8.67
CA GLU A 108 15.10 0.28 7.53
C GLU A 108 14.63 -0.28 6.18
N VAL A 109 14.36 -1.59 6.12
CA VAL A 109 13.85 -2.26 4.91
C VAL A 109 12.33 -2.13 4.81
N VAL A 110 11.62 -2.29 5.93
CA VAL A 110 10.16 -2.30 6.02
C VAL A 110 9.72 -1.38 7.17
N PRO A 111 9.62 -0.06 6.95
CA PRO A 111 9.33 0.91 8.00
C PRO A 111 7.91 0.76 8.57
N HIS A 112 6.97 0.21 7.79
CA HIS A 112 5.61 -0.06 8.27
C HIS A 112 5.47 -1.41 8.99
N ALA A 113 6.58 -2.12 9.28
CA ALA A 113 6.52 -3.43 9.93
C ALA A 113 5.83 -3.36 11.29
N ARG A 114 4.88 -4.28 11.53
CA ARG A 114 4.18 -4.40 12.82
C ARG A 114 4.62 -5.56 13.71
N LEU A 115 5.30 -6.54 13.14
CA LEU A 115 5.77 -7.74 13.83
C LEU A 115 7.28 -7.87 13.72
N CYS A 116 7.90 -8.40 14.78
CA CYS A 116 9.27 -8.91 14.72
C CYS A 116 9.33 -10.13 13.79
N ILE A 117 10.54 -10.51 13.34
CA ILE A 117 10.73 -11.58 12.36
C ILE A 117 10.11 -12.91 12.84
N LYS A 118 10.34 -13.29 14.10
CA LYS A 118 9.80 -14.52 14.71
C LYS A 118 8.27 -14.56 14.69
N CYS A 119 7.61 -13.44 15.00
CA CYS A 119 6.15 -13.37 14.98
C CYS A 119 5.61 -13.36 13.55
N LYS A 120 6.33 -12.73 12.62
CA LYS A 120 5.94 -12.71 11.21
C LYS A 120 6.02 -14.10 10.57
N GLU A 121 7.09 -14.85 10.84
CA GLU A 121 7.24 -16.24 10.37
C GLU A 121 6.12 -17.15 10.89
N LYS A 122 5.73 -17.00 12.16
CA LYS A 122 4.60 -17.75 12.75
C LYS A 122 3.28 -17.45 12.05
N GLU A 123 3.02 -16.18 11.76
CA GLU A 123 1.82 -15.74 11.05
C GLU A 123 1.77 -16.29 9.62
N GLU A 124 2.89 -16.23 8.88
CA GLU A 124 2.98 -16.76 7.52
C GLU A 124 2.77 -18.26 7.48
N ARG A 125 3.38 -19.01 8.41
CA ARG A 125 3.18 -20.46 8.54
C ARG A 125 1.72 -20.82 8.84
N ALA A 126 1.04 -20.02 9.66
CA ALA A 126 -0.39 -20.23 9.97
C ALA A 126 -1.30 -19.90 8.77
N ALA A 127 -0.88 -18.99 7.88
CA ALA A 127 -1.62 -18.66 6.66
C ALA A 127 -1.43 -19.72 5.56
N GLN A 128 -0.26 -20.36 5.47
CA GLN A 128 0.04 -21.41 4.49
C GLN A 128 -0.57 -22.78 4.82
N GLY A 129 -0.95 -23.00 6.08
CA GLY A 129 -1.60 -24.24 6.53
C GLY A 129 -3.13 -24.25 6.41
N LYS A 130 -3.71 -23.25 5.74
CA LYS A 130 -5.15 -23.15 5.44
C LYS A 130 -5.38 -23.38 3.95
#